data_AF-A0A935V2V7-F1
#
_entry.id   AF-A0A935V2V7-F1
#
_cell.length_a   1.000
_cell.length_b   1.000
_cell.length_c   1.000
_cell.angle_alpha   90.00
_cell.angle_beta   90.00
_cell.angle_gamma   90.00
#
_symmetry.space_group_name_H-M   'P 1'
#
loop_
_entity.id
_entity.type
_entity.pdbx_description
1 polymer ?
#
loop_
_entity_poly.entity_id
_entity_poly.type
_entity_poly.pdbx_seq_one_letter_code
_entity_poly.pdbx_strand_id
1 'polypeptide(L)'
;MIIVHGQLNAWGLCSASPFVNKLVMWLDVKGLPYTLAPADMSQAPKGKIPWVELPGGERLGDSGDIIATLTERHGGLPGDALRPANDPVLHLVRRTLEESLYFATLTTRWAGSDAAFEAVVTAFAPALPPVIGPLALRYFVRPNVRRASRAQGIGRHSPEGIAARAIADLRAVSGVLGQSPWLSGDAPGTIDCGLWAAMGGVLVFPVDNPIQAALKTEPGLANLRALFERGKALTPGAWVG
;
A
#
# COMPACT_ATOMS: atom_id res chain seq x y z
N MET A 1 -20.51 9.30 -9.10
CA MET A 1 -19.57 8.17 -9.00
C MET A 1 -18.30 8.67 -8.33
N ILE A 2 -17.61 7.86 -7.54
CA ILE A 2 -16.32 8.25 -6.91
C ILE A 2 -15.22 8.14 -7.97
N ILE A 3 -14.38 9.16 -8.14
CA ILE A 3 -13.18 9.08 -9.00
C ILE A 3 -11.97 8.95 -8.09
N VAL A 4 -11.24 7.84 -8.20
CA VAL A 4 -10.01 7.59 -7.43
C VAL A 4 -8.80 7.94 -8.28
N HIS A 5 -8.10 9.00 -7.88
CA HIS A 5 -6.87 9.45 -8.51
C HIS A 5 -5.66 8.79 -7.84
N GLY A 6 -4.94 8.01 -8.63
CA GLY A 6 -3.80 7.23 -8.15
C GLY A 6 -3.46 6.03 -9.02
N GLN A 7 -4.15 5.86 -10.15
CA GLN A 7 -3.86 4.78 -11.09
C GLN A 7 -2.42 4.94 -11.61
N LEU A 8 -1.61 3.95 -11.28
CA LEU A 8 -0.20 3.88 -11.63
C LEU A 8 0.17 2.40 -11.69
N ASN A 9 -0.42 1.72 -12.68
CA ASN A 9 -0.39 0.27 -12.81
C ASN A 9 1.04 -0.25 -12.66
N ALA A 10 1.26 -1.16 -11.72
CA ALA A 10 2.57 -1.71 -11.45
C ALA A 10 2.46 -3.16 -10.99
N TRP A 11 3.18 -4.04 -11.69
CA TRP A 11 3.38 -5.42 -11.28
C TRP A 11 2.06 -6.20 -11.03
N GLY A 12 1.06 -5.94 -11.88
CA GLY A 12 -0.26 -6.56 -11.81
C GLY A 12 -1.27 -5.85 -10.88
N LEU A 13 -0.83 -4.86 -10.09
CA LEU A 13 -1.72 -4.03 -9.27
C LEU A 13 -2.10 -2.73 -9.98
N CYS A 14 -3.28 -2.18 -9.64
CA CYS A 14 -3.81 -0.94 -10.17
C CYS A 14 -2.95 0.30 -9.82
N SER A 15 -2.11 0.18 -8.80
CA SER A 15 -1.17 1.22 -8.41
C SER A 15 0.09 0.66 -7.75
N ALA A 16 1.23 1.29 -8.02
CA ALA A 16 2.45 1.10 -7.25
C ALA A 16 2.33 1.59 -5.80
N SER A 17 1.35 2.44 -5.50
CA SER A 17 1.09 2.97 -4.16
C SER A 17 0.21 2.01 -3.35
N PRO A 18 0.68 1.49 -2.21
CA PRO A 18 -0.15 0.65 -1.35
C PRO A 18 -1.36 1.41 -0.80
N PHE A 19 -1.29 2.73 -0.65
CA PHE A 19 -2.43 3.52 -0.16
C PHE A 19 -3.58 3.58 -1.18
N VAL A 20 -3.27 3.56 -2.49
CA VAL A 20 -4.29 3.46 -3.53
C VAL A 20 -4.92 2.06 -3.50
N ASN A 21 -4.10 1.00 -3.46
CA ASN A 21 -4.58 -0.38 -3.38
C ASN A 21 -5.44 -0.63 -2.13
N LYS A 22 -5.07 -0.03 -0.98
CA LYS A 22 -5.86 -0.05 0.26
C LYS A 22 -7.25 0.55 0.05
N LEU A 23 -7.32 1.73 -0.55
CA LEU A 23 -8.59 2.42 -0.82
C LEU A 23 -9.45 1.62 -1.80
N VAL A 24 -8.84 1.07 -2.86
CA VAL A 24 -9.52 0.24 -3.85
C VAL A 24 -10.11 -1.03 -3.22
N MET A 25 -9.33 -1.74 -2.39
CA MET A 25 -9.86 -2.87 -1.62
C MET A 25 -11.02 -2.50 -0.72
N TRP A 26 -10.91 -1.37 -0.02
CA TRP A 26 -12.00 -0.91 0.83
C TRP A 26 -13.28 -0.64 0.03
N LEU A 27 -13.16 0.02 -1.13
CA LEU A 27 -14.29 0.31 -2.01
C LEU A 27 -14.93 -0.96 -2.60
N ASP A 28 -14.11 -1.92 -3.04
CA ASP A 28 -14.57 -3.21 -3.57
C ASP A 28 -15.32 -4.02 -2.50
N VAL A 29 -14.74 -4.17 -1.31
CA VAL A 29 -15.38 -4.88 -0.19
C VAL A 29 -16.67 -4.17 0.26
N LYS A 30 -16.69 -2.84 0.22
CA LYS A 30 -17.89 -2.06 0.55
C LYS A 30 -18.97 -2.14 -0.54
N GLY A 31 -18.60 -2.45 -1.77
CA GLY A 31 -19.48 -2.41 -2.94
C GLY A 31 -19.83 -1.00 -3.40
N LEU A 32 -18.95 -0.01 -3.16
CA LEU A 32 -19.16 1.35 -3.65
C LEU A 32 -18.64 1.50 -5.09
N PRO A 33 -19.40 2.08 -6.02
CA PRO A 33 -18.96 2.26 -7.39
C PRO A 33 -17.93 3.39 -7.52
N TYR A 34 -16.81 3.09 -8.18
CA TYR A 34 -15.76 4.06 -8.46
C TYR A 34 -15.13 3.84 -9.85
N THR A 35 -14.38 4.83 -10.30
CA THR A 35 -13.44 4.70 -11.42
C THR A 35 -12.03 5.04 -10.96
N LEU A 36 -11.05 4.41 -11.60
CA LEU A 36 -9.65 4.75 -11.42
C LEU A 36 -9.23 5.76 -12.48
N ALA A 37 -8.42 6.73 -12.09
CA ALA A 37 -7.82 7.69 -12.99
C ALA A 37 -6.34 7.92 -12.64
N PRO A 38 -5.49 8.27 -13.62
CA PRO A 38 -4.18 8.86 -13.36
C PRO A 38 -4.32 10.08 -12.43
N ALA A 39 -3.31 10.30 -11.61
CA ALA A 39 -3.33 11.42 -10.67
C ALA A 39 -2.71 12.68 -11.26
N ASP A 40 -3.47 13.78 -11.24
CA ASP A 40 -2.92 15.12 -11.34
C ASP A 40 -2.52 15.59 -9.94
N MET A 41 -1.21 15.69 -9.71
CA MET A 41 -0.66 16.09 -8.41
C MET A 41 -0.90 17.58 -8.09
N SER A 42 -1.18 18.42 -9.09
CA SER A 42 -1.53 19.83 -8.88
C SER A 42 -2.93 20.01 -8.26
N GLN A 43 -3.79 19.01 -8.44
CA GLN A 43 -5.16 18.98 -7.91
C GLN A 43 -5.27 18.18 -6.60
N ALA A 44 -4.21 17.47 -6.20
CA ALA A 44 -4.22 16.62 -5.02
C ALA A 44 -4.26 17.46 -3.73
N PRO A 45 -5.31 17.36 -2.89
CA PRO A 45 -5.48 18.22 -1.70
C PRO A 45 -4.33 18.18 -0.69
N LYS A 46 -3.59 17.06 -0.65
CA LYS A 46 -2.44 16.84 0.23
C LYS A 46 -1.12 16.70 -0.53
N GLY A 47 -1.11 16.92 -1.85
CA GLY A 47 0.05 16.67 -2.71
C GLY A 47 0.49 15.20 -2.75
N LYS A 48 -0.44 14.26 -2.48
CA LYS A 48 -0.21 12.80 -2.40
C LYS A 48 -1.37 12.03 -3.04
N ILE A 49 -1.07 10.79 -3.46
CA ILE A 49 -2.07 9.79 -3.86
C ILE A 49 -2.27 8.76 -2.73
N PRO A 50 -3.47 8.18 -2.59
CA PRO A 50 -4.68 8.51 -3.36
C PRO A 50 -5.27 9.87 -2.96
N TRP A 51 -6.00 10.44 -3.92
CA TRP A 51 -7.04 11.42 -3.64
C TRP A 51 -8.30 11.04 -4.44
N VAL A 52 -9.46 11.53 -4.03
CA VAL A 52 -10.74 11.25 -4.69
C VAL A 52 -11.48 12.53 -5.03
N GLU A 53 -12.27 12.46 -6.10
CA GLU A 53 -13.39 13.35 -6.34
C GLU A 53 -14.69 12.61 -6.04
N LEU A 54 -15.48 13.17 -5.11
CA LEU A 54 -16.78 12.64 -4.74
C LEU A 54 -17.89 13.27 -5.59
N PRO A 55 -19.08 12.64 -5.68
CA PRO A 55 -20.25 13.27 -6.29
C PRO A 55 -20.51 14.65 -5.67
N GLY A 56 -20.62 15.69 -6.51
CA GLY A 56 -20.77 17.08 -6.05
C GLY A 56 -19.45 17.89 -6.01
N GLY A 57 -18.32 17.30 -6.41
CA GLY A 57 -17.06 18.03 -6.63
C GLY A 57 -16.18 18.18 -5.39
N GLU A 58 -16.57 17.58 -4.26
CA GLU A 58 -15.74 17.52 -3.06
C GLU A 58 -14.50 16.66 -3.32
N ARG A 59 -13.32 17.15 -2.89
CA ARG A 59 -12.06 16.44 -3.04
C ARG A 59 -11.45 16.09 -1.70
N LEU A 60 -11.10 14.83 -1.53
CA LEU A 60 -10.48 14.30 -0.33
C LEU A 60 -9.13 13.66 -0.69
N GLY A 61 -8.13 13.82 0.17
CA GLY A 61 -6.81 13.20 0.03
C GLY A 61 -6.47 12.39 1.26
N ASP A 62 -5.44 11.55 1.16
CA ASP A 62 -5.06 10.55 2.18
C ASP A 62 -6.05 9.37 2.28
N SER A 63 -5.55 8.14 2.09
CA SER A 63 -6.41 6.95 2.09
C SER A 63 -7.17 6.75 3.40
N GLY A 64 -6.59 7.13 4.54
CA GLY A 64 -7.23 7.01 5.86
C GLY A 64 -8.34 8.02 6.03
N ASP A 65 -8.09 9.29 5.70
CA ASP A 65 -9.09 10.36 5.77
C ASP A 65 -10.26 10.08 4.81
N ILE A 66 -9.96 9.66 3.57
CA ILE A 66 -10.98 9.27 2.58
C ILE A 66 -11.84 8.13 3.13
N ILE A 67 -11.24 7.06 3.63
CA ILE A 67 -11.98 5.92 4.19
C ILE A 67 -12.80 6.35 5.40
N ALA A 68 -12.28 7.20 6.28
CA ALA A 68 -13.01 7.71 7.44
C ALA A 68 -14.27 8.47 7.01
N THR A 69 -14.15 9.42 6.08
CA THR A 69 -15.30 10.15 5.55
C THR A 69 -16.31 9.25 4.85
N LEU A 70 -15.87 8.27 4.06
CA LEU A 70 -16.78 7.30 3.43
C LEU A 70 -17.44 6.37 4.44
N THR A 71 -16.73 6.01 5.51
CA THR A 71 -17.27 5.21 6.63
C THR A 71 -18.36 5.98 7.36
N GLU A 72 -18.20 7.28 7.60
CA GLU A 72 -19.24 8.12 8.18
C GLU A 72 -20.49 8.20 7.29
N ARG A 73 -20.32 8.26 5.97
CA ARG A 73 -21.42 8.40 5.00
C ARG A 73 -22.14 7.09 4.66
N HIS A 74 -21.42 5.97 4.69
CA HIS A 74 -21.91 4.69 4.17
C HIS A 74 -21.80 3.52 5.17
N GLY A 75 -21.28 3.77 6.39
CA GLY A 75 -20.94 2.75 7.37
C GLY A 75 -19.61 2.04 7.07
N GLY A 76 -19.06 1.36 8.08
CA GLY A 76 -17.80 0.61 7.98
C GLY A 76 -17.91 -0.69 7.18
N LEU A 77 -16.81 -1.43 7.13
CA LEU A 77 -16.77 -2.80 6.62
C LEU A 77 -17.31 -3.78 7.68
N PRO A 78 -17.72 -5.00 7.30
CA PRO A 78 -18.26 -5.97 8.26
C PRO A 78 -17.32 -6.27 9.43
N GLY A 79 -16.01 -6.36 9.18
CA GLY A 79 -15.02 -6.60 10.24
C GLY A 79 -14.84 -5.44 11.22
N ASP A 80 -15.20 -4.21 10.85
CA ASP A 80 -15.04 -3.04 11.72
C ASP A 80 -16.00 -3.09 12.92
N ALA A 81 -17.11 -3.82 12.82
CA ALA A 81 -18.02 -4.05 13.93
C ALA A 81 -17.54 -5.15 14.89
N LEU A 82 -16.76 -6.12 14.38
CA LEU A 82 -16.19 -7.22 15.18
C LEU A 82 -14.98 -6.74 15.98
N ARG A 83 -14.22 -5.82 15.41
CA ARG A 83 -13.06 -5.22 16.06
C ARG A 83 -12.95 -3.73 15.69
N PRO A 84 -13.35 -2.83 16.61
CA PRO A 84 -13.54 -1.42 16.29
C PRO A 84 -12.23 -0.70 15.99
N ALA A 85 -12.34 0.41 15.24
CA ALA A 85 -11.20 1.21 14.80
C ALA A 85 -10.36 1.83 15.94
N ASN A 86 -10.91 1.93 17.16
CA ASN A 86 -10.21 2.40 18.35
C ASN A 86 -9.48 1.28 19.12
N ASP A 87 -9.45 0.05 18.58
CA ASP A 87 -8.64 -1.04 19.15
C ASP A 87 -7.16 -0.62 19.17
N PRO A 88 -6.52 -0.61 20.36
CA PRO A 88 -5.15 -0.13 20.50
C PRO A 88 -4.13 -1.00 19.76
N VAL A 89 -4.37 -2.30 19.65
CA VAL A 89 -3.50 -3.22 18.89
C VAL A 89 -3.64 -2.95 17.41
N LEU A 90 -4.85 -2.73 16.88
CA LEU A 90 -5.03 -2.37 15.47
C LEU A 90 -4.41 -1.01 15.14
N HIS A 91 -4.46 -0.05 16.07
CA HIS A 91 -3.74 1.21 15.93
C HIS A 91 -2.24 0.97 15.75
N LEU A 92 -1.61 0.17 16.63
CA LEU A 92 -0.18 -0.14 16.53
C LEU A 92 0.15 -0.89 15.24
N VAL A 93 -0.66 -1.88 14.85
CA VAL A 93 -0.49 -2.59 13.57
C VAL A 93 -0.54 -1.62 12.40
N ARG A 94 -1.48 -0.66 12.40
CA ARG A 94 -1.55 0.37 11.36
C ARG A 94 -0.26 1.19 11.28
N ARG A 95 0.30 1.61 12.43
CA ARG A 95 1.59 2.32 12.45
C ARG A 95 2.73 1.45 11.92
N THR A 96 2.76 0.17 12.29
CA THR A 96 3.74 -0.79 11.75
C THR A 96 3.65 -0.90 10.22
N LEU A 97 2.45 -1.01 9.66
CA LEU A 97 2.24 -1.15 8.23
C LEU A 97 2.57 0.15 7.47
N GLU A 98 2.02 1.29 7.92
CA GLU A 98 2.00 2.54 7.16
C GLU A 98 3.26 3.40 7.39
N GLU A 99 4.00 3.21 8.49
CA GLU A 99 5.17 4.03 8.84
C GLU A 99 6.49 3.27 8.91
N SER A 100 6.44 1.97 9.25
CA SER A 100 7.66 1.15 9.35
C SER A 100 7.86 0.33 8.07
N LEU A 101 6.96 -0.62 7.82
CA LEU A 101 7.04 -1.54 6.69
C LEU A 101 6.95 -0.82 5.35
N TYR A 102 6.08 0.19 5.23
CA TYR A 102 5.98 1.03 4.04
C TYR A 102 7.31 1.69 3.71
N PHE A 103 7.95 2.36 4.68
CA PHE A 103 9.21 3.08 4.45
C PHE A 103 10.38 2.12 4.18
N ALA A 104 10.42 0.95 4.83
CA ALA A 104 11.40 -0.08 4.50
C ALA A 104 11.25 -0.56 3.05
N THR A 105 10.02 -0.90 2.65
CA THR A 105 9.72 -1.37 1.29
C THR A 105 9.98 -0.29 0.24
N LEU A 106 9.58 0.96 0.50
CA LEU A 106 9.86 2.12 -0.35
C LEU A 106 11.37 2.30 -0.53
N THR A 107 12.13 2.22 0.56
CA THR A 107 13.59 2.37 0.52
C THR A 107 14.23 1.25 -0.30
N THR A 108 13.80 -0.01 -0.13
CA THR A 108 14.29 -1.13 -0.94
C THR A 108 14.06 -0.91 -2.43
N ARG A 109 12.89 -0.41 -2.84
CA ARG A 109 12.55 -0.18 -4.26
C ARG A 109 13.30 1.00 -4.87
N TRP A 110 13.38 2.13 -4.16
CA TRP A 110 13.90 3.39 -4.73
C TRP A 110 15.37 3.64 -4.43
N ALA A 111 15.81 3.23 -3.24
CA ALA A 111 17.13 3.53 -2.70
C ALA A 111 18.01 2.28 -2.49
N GLY A 112 17.48 1.08 -2.76
CA GLY A 112 18.23 -0.17 -2.77
C GLY A 112 19.11 -0.31 -4.01
N SER A 113 19.08 -1.49 -4.64
CA SER A 113 19.90 -1.77 -5.82
C SER A 113 19.45 -0.97 -7.04
N ASP A 114 20.34 -0.84 -8.03
CA ASP A 114 19.96 -0.23 -9.31
C ASP A 114 18.93 -1.09 -10.05
N ALA A 115 19.00 -2.43 -9.97
CA ALA A 115 17.96 -3.30 -10.51
C ALA A 115 16.57 -3.02 -9.90
N ALA A 116 16.50 -2.79 -8.60
CA ALA A 116 15.25 -2.43 -7.93
C ALA A 116 14.70 -1.09 -8.44
N PHE A 117 15.58 -0.10 -8.61
CA PHE A 117 15.17 1.20 -9.14
C PHE A 117 14.74 1.13 -10.61
N GLU A 118 15.46 0.39 -11.46
CA GLU A 118 15.08 0.21 -12.86
C GLU A 118 13.71 -0.49 -12.99
N ALA A 119 13.38 -1.44 -12.11
CA ALA A 119 12.03 -2.03 -12.07
C ALA A 119 10.93 -1.00 -11.75
N VAL A 120 11.23 0.03 -10.95
CA VAL A 120 10.32 1.16 -10.71
C VAL A 120 10.20 2.03 -11.96
N VAL A 121 11.32 2.34 -12.62
CA VAL A 121 11.33 3.12 -13.88
C VAL A 121 10.50 2.42 -14.94
N THR A 122 10.69 1.11 -15.14
CA THR A 122 9.92 0.30 -16.09
C THR A 122 8.42 0.34 -15.79
N ALA A 123 8.02 0.18 -14.52
CA ALA A 123 6.62 0.22 -14.15
C ALA A 123 5.97 1.60 -14.37
N PHE A 124 6.72 2.68 -14.18
CA PHE A 124 6.16 4.03 -14.22
C PHE A 124 6.25 4.66 -15.61
N ALA A 125 7.13 4.17 -16.48
CA ALA A 125 7.35 4.71 -17.82
C ALA A 125 6.07 4.90 -18.66
N PRO A 126 5.09 3.97 -18.65
CA PRO A 126 3.85 4.15 -19.42
C PRO A 126 2.98 5.33 -18.96
N ALA A 127 3.13 5.76 -17.71
CA ALA A 127 2.37 6.86 -17.11
C ALA A 127 3.08 8.22 -17.23
N LEU A 128 4.25 8.28 -17.86
CA LEU A 128 5.09 9.48 -17.92
C LEU A 128 5.42 9.88 -19.37
N PRO A 129 5.70 11.17 -19.63
CA PRO A 129 6.18 11.60 -20.94
C PRO A 129 7.44 10.81 -21.36
N PRO A 130 7.50 10.31 -22.61
CA PRO A 130 8.67 9.60 -23.11
C PRO A 130 9.95 10.42 -22.94
N VAL A 131 11.06 9.76 -22.61
CA VAL A 131 12.39 10.35 -22.35
C VAL A 131 12.45 11.24 -21.09
N ILE A 132 11.59 12.25 -20.97
CA ILE A 132 11.59 13.21 -19.84
C ILE A 132 11.20 12.51 -18.53
N GLY A 133 10.22 11.61 -18.57
CA GLY A 133 9.74 10.86 -17.40
C GLY A 133 10.84 10.07 -16.70
N PRO A 134 11.53 9.14 -17.39
CA PRO A 134 12.65 8.40 -16.81
C PRO A 134 13.78 9.28 -16.28
N LEU A 135 14.13 10.37 -16.99
CA LEU A 135 15.12 11.33 -16.50
C LEU A 135 14.66 12.01 -15.21
N ALA A 136 13.38 12.40 -15.13
CA ALA A 136 12.82 13.01 -13.93
C ALA A 136 12.82 12.04 -12.74
N LEU A 137 12.49 10.77 -12.97
CA LEU A 137 12.58 9.72 -11.94
C LEU A 137 14.01 9.58 -11.42
N ARG A 138 15.00 9.57 -12.30
CA ARG A 138 16.41 9.31 -11.97
C ARG A 138 17.09 10.49 -11.27
N TYR A 139 16.86 11.71 -11.75
CA TYR A 139 17.58 12.89 -11.30
C TYR A 139 16.83 13.76 -10.27
N PHE A 140 15.49 13.62 -10.15
CA PHE A 140 14.71 14.40 -9.18
C PHE A 140 13.98 13.51 -8.17
N VAL A 141 13.22 12.50 -8.62
CA VAL A 141 12.38 11.70 -7.71
C VAL A 141 13.22 10.77 -6.84
N ARG A 142 14.14 9.99 -7.42
CA ARG A 142 14.99 9.04 -6.66
C ARG A 142 15.82 9.75 -5.58
N PRO A 143 16.51 10.88 -5.84
CA PRO A 143 17.22 11.63 -4.79
C PRO A 143 16.27 12.15 -3.70
N ASN A 144 15.07 12.63 -4.07
CA ASN A 144 14.08 13.08 -3.09
C ASN A 144 13.57 11.93 -2.20
N VAL A 145 13.30 10.76 -2.76
CA VAL A 145 12.90 9.57 -1.98
C VAL A 145 14.03 9.12 -1.06
N ARG A 146 15.29 9.14 -1.52
CA ARG A 146 16.46 8.86 -0.67
C ARG A 146 16.56 9.85 0.49
N ARG A 147 16.38 11.14 0.23
CA ARG A 147 16.37 12.19 1.28
C ARG A 147 15.23 11.99 2.27
N ALA A 148 14.02 11.70 1.79
CA ALA A 148 12.86 11.45 2.65
C ALA A 148 13.06 10.20 3.53
N SER A 149 13.57 9.11 2.95
CA SER A 149 13.87 7.86 3.67
C SER A 149 14.96 8.09 4.73
N ARG A 150 15.99 8.89 4.40
CA ARG A 150 17.00 9.31 5.38
C ARG A 150 16.40 10.20 6.46
N ALA A 151 15.51 11.13 6.13
CA ALA A 151 14.87 12.01 7.11
C ALA A 151 14.02 11.20 8.11
N GLN A 152 13.19 10.28 7.61
CA GLN A 152 12.36 9.38 8.42
C GLN A 152 13.19 8.48 9.36
N GLY A 153 14.39 8.07 8.91
CA GLY A 153 15.33 7.30 9.73
C GLY A 153 15.73 5.97 9.12
N ILE A 154 14.82 5.30 8.40
CA ILE A 154 15.07 3.99 7.81
C ILE A 154 16.26 4.01 6.85
N GLY A 155 16.40 5.09 6.07
CA GLY A 155 17.47 5.28 5.10
C GLY A 155 18.84 5.57 5.72
N ARG A 156 18.97 5.52 7.05
CA ARG A 156 20.26 5.57 7.76
C ARG A 156 20.82 4.17 8.04
N HIS A 157 20.03 3.11 7.88
CA HIS A 157 20.47 1.73 8.11
C HIS A 157 21.09 1.11 6.85
N SER A 158 21.86 0.03 7.03
CA SER A 158 22.31 -0.81 5.91
C SER A 158 21.12 -1.53 5.26
N PRO A 159 21.25 -2.01 4.01
CA PRO A 159 20.21 -2.81 3.35
C PRO A 159 19.75 -4.02 4.19
N GLU A 160 20.68 -4.72 4.85
CA GLU A 160 20.40 -5.86 5.72
C GLU A 160 19.63 -5.41 6.96
N GLY A 161 20.00 -4.26 7.55
CA GLY A 161 19.31 -3.67 8.70
C GLY A 161 17.88 -3.22 8.36
N ILE A 162 17.66 -2.68 7.16
CA ILE A 162 16.31 -2.34 6.67
C ILE A 162 15.47 -3.61 6.53
N ALA A 163 16.03 -4.64 5.89
CA ALA A 163 15.35 -5.91 5.71
C ALA A 163 15.00 -6.58 7.04
N ALA A 164 15.94 -6.63 7.99
CA ALA A 164 15.71 -7.23 9.30
C ALA A 164 14.55 -6.56 10.06
N ARG A 165 14.42 -5.22 9.97
CA ARG A 165 13.30 -4.47 10.56
C ARG A 165 11.97 -4.81 9.89
N ALA A 166 11.93 -4.79 8.55
CA ALA A 166 10.72 -5.14 7.82
C ALA A 166 10.27 -6.58 8.08
N ILE A 167 11.21 -7.53 8.19
CA ILE A 167 10.91 -8.92 8.53
C ILE A 167 10.38 -9.03 9.97
N ALA A 168 10.95 -8.27 10.91
CA ALA A 168 10.42 -8.20 12.28
C ALA A 168 8.99 -7.64 12.31
N ASP A 169 8.70 -6.60 11.53
CA ASP A 169 7.36 -6.05 11.36
C ASP A 169 6.37 -7.08 10.81
N LEU A 170 6.77 -7.82 9.75
CA LEU A 170 5.96 -8.91 9.19
C LEU A 170 5.66 -9.99 10.23
N ARG A 171 6.67 -10.43 10.98
CA ARG A 171 6.50 -11.45 12.04
C ARG A 171 5.60 -10.94 13.17
N ALA A 172 5.72 -9.67 13.57
CA ALA A 172 4.86 -9.07 14.59
C ALA A 172 3.40 -9.03 14.13
N VAL A 173 3.14 -8.55 12.92
CA VAL A 173 1.78 -8.50 12.35
C VAL A 173 1.21 -9.91 12.16
N SER A 174 2.02 -10.86 11.72
CA SER A 174 1.65 -12.28 11.64
C SER A 174 1.27 -12.85 13.01
N GLY A 175 2.01 -12.51 14.07
CA GLY A 175 1.68 -12.90 15.44
C GLY A 175 0.35 -12.33 15.93
N VAL A 176 0.05 -11.07 15.58
CA VAL A 176 -1.25 -10.44 15.88
C VAL A 176 -2.39 -11.10 15.09
N LEU A 177 -2.17 -11.45 13.82
CA LEU A 177 -3.16 -12.15 12.99
C LEU A 177 -3.45 -13.56 13.55
N GLY A 178 -2.41 -14.26 14.02
CA GLY A 178 -2.55 -15.59 14.57
C GLY A 178 -3.23 -16.56 13.60
N GLN A 179 -4.29 -17.22 14.07
CA GLN A 179 -5.13 -18.14 13.29
C GLN A 179 -6.38 -17.46 12.68
N SER A 180 -6.58 -16.17 12.94
CA SER A 180 -7.74 -15.44 12.43
C SER A 180 -7.64 -15.27 10.91
N PRO A 181 -8.76 -15.35 10.15
CA PRO A 181 -8.71 -15.10 8.72
C PRO A 181 -8.43 -13.62 8.41
N TRP A 182 -8.79 -12.70 9.32
CA TRP A 182 -8.57 -11.27 9.22
C TRP A 182 -8.11 -10.70 10.57
N LEU A 183 -7.38 -9.59 10.57
CA LEU A 183 -7.05 -8.85 11.80
C LEU A 183 -8.31 -8.39 12.54
N SER A 184 -9.39 -8.15 11.79
CA SER A 184 -10.71 -7.82 12.31
C SER A 184 -11.58 -9.02 12.70
N GLY A 185 -11.07 -10.25 12.65
CA GLY A 185 -11.81 -11.47 13.02
C GLY A 185 -12.30 -12.25 11.80
N ASP A 186 -13.59 -12.58 11.76
CA ASP A 186 -14.16 -13.50 10.74
C ASP A 186 -14.47 -12.84 9.39
N ALA A 187 -14.48 -11.50 9.34
CA ALA A 187 -14.75 -10.73 8.12
C ALA A 187 -13.71 -9.60 7.95
N PRO A 188 -13.41 -9.17 6.72
CA PRO A 188 -12.43 -8.12 6.49
C PRO A 188 -12.90 -6.79 7.07
N GLY A 189 -12.02 -6.12 7.80
CA GLY A 189 -12.19 -4.75 8.24
C GLY A 189 -11.25 -3.79 7.51
N THR A 190 -11.33 -2.52 7.87
CA THR A 190 -10.53 -1.44 7.26
C THR A 190 -9.03 -1.66 7.44
N ILE A 191 -8.61 -2.23 8.58
CA ILE A 191 -7.20 -2.55 8.83
C ILE A 191 -6.68 -3.64 7.88
N ASP A 192 -7.53 -4.59 7.49
CA ASP A 192 -7.19 -5.68 6.57
C ASP A 192 -6.93 -5.18 5.16
N CYS A 193 -7.62 -4.12 4.72
CA CYS A 193 -7.32 -3.45 3.46
C CYS A 193 -5.90 -2.88 3.45
N GLY A 194 -5.45 -2.32 4.57
CA GLY A 194 -4.08 -1.83 4.73
C GLY A 194 -3.06 -2.97 4.74
N LEU A 195 -3.34 -4.05 5.46
CA LEU A 195 -2.47 -5.22 5.49
C LEU A 195 -2.35 -5.87 4.11
N TRP A 196 -3.47 -6.10 3.43
CA TRP A 196 -3.49 -6.67 2.08
C TRP A 196 -2.66 -5.84 1.10
N ALA A 197 -2.83 -4.51 1.11
CA ALA A 197 -2.07 -3.62 0.24
C ALA A 197 -0.56 -3.62 0.55
N ALA A 198 -0.18 -3.72 1.83
CA ALA A 198 1.21 -3.86 2.24
C ALA A 198 1.81 -5.20 1.75
N MET A 199 1.07 -6.32 1.91
CA MET A 199 1.50 -7.63 1.43
C MET A 199 1.66 -7.64 -0.09
N GLY A 200 0.69 -7.08 -0.83
CA GLY A 200 0.77 -6.92 -2.27
C GLY A 200 2.03 -6.18 -2.68
N GLY A 201 2.30 -5.04 -2.05
CA GLY A 201 3.53 -4.30 -2.28
C GLY A 201 4.81 -5.15 -2.12
N VAL A 202 4.90 -5.97 -1.08
CA VAL A 202 6.09 -6.80 -0.88
C VAL A 202 6.13 -7.95 -1.89
N LEU A 203 5.00 -8.64 -2.11
CA LEU A 203 4.92 -9.87 -2.88
C LEU A 203 5.06 -9.66 -4.39
N VAL A 204 4.45 -8.61 -4.94
CA VAL A 204 4.40 -8.43 -6.41
C VAL A 204 5.64 -7.74 -6.98
N PHE A 205 6.51 -7.18 -6.13
CA PHE A 205 7.72 -6.52 -6.60
C PHE A 205 8.62 -7.50 -7.39
N PRO A 206 9.06 -7.17 -8.62
CA PRO A 206 9.66 -8.17 -9.51
C PRO A 206 11.14 -8.43 -9.25
N VAL A 207 11.76 -7.68 -8.32
CA VAL A 207 13.17 -7.85 -7.97
C VAL A 207 13.27 -8.52 -6.61
N ASP A 208 13.95 -9.68 -6.60
CA ASP A 208 14.20 -10.44 -5.39
C ASP A 208 14.88 -9.58 -4.34
N ASN A 209 14.37 -9.67 -3.12
CA ASN A 209 14.91 -8.98 -1.96
C ASN A 209 14.61 -9.77 -0.69
N PRO A 210 15.37 -9.57 0.40
CA PRO A 210 15.22 -10.38 1.60
C PRO A 210 13.83 -10.29 2.27
N ILE A 211 13.15 -9.13 2.16
CA ILE A 211 11.81 -8.94 2.73
C ILE A 211 10.79 -9.82 2.00
N GLN A 212 10.83 -9.78 0.67
CA GLN A 212 9.98 -10.62 -0.17
C GLN A 212 10.31 -12.11 0.00
N ALA A 213 11.59 -12.48 0.05
CA ALA A 213 12.02 -13.85 0.27
C ALA A 213 11.45 -14.39 1.59
N ALA A 214 11.61 -13.65 2.69
CA ALA A 214 11.04 -14.02 3.99
C ALA A 214 9.51 -14.21 3.91
N LEU A 215 8.79 -13.24 3.33
CA LEU A 215 7.34 -13.33 3.20
C LEU A 215 6.89 -14.51 2.33
N LYS A 216 7.67 -14.91 1.32
CA LYS A 216 7.38 -16.06 0.46
C LYS A 216 7.67 -17.40 1.13
N THR A 217 8.78 -17.52 1.88
CA THR A 217 9.32 -18.83 2.28
C THR A 217 9.21 -19.15 3.76
N GLU A 218 9.11 -18.16 4.65
CA GLU A 218 9.02 -18.44 6.09
C GLU A 218 7.68 -19.11 6.43
N PRO A 219 7.69 -20.28 7.09
CA PRO A 219 6.46 -20.95 7.51
C PRO A 219 5.61 -20.09 8.45
N GLY A 220 6.26 -19.34 9.34
CA GLY A 220 5.60 -18.43 10.28
C GLY A 220 4.81 -17.31 9.61
N LEU A 221 5.09 -16.97 8.35
CA LEU A 221 4.39 -15.91 7.61
C LEU A 221 3.30 -16.46 6.66
N ALA A 222 2.97 -17.76 6.76
CA ALA A 222 1.95 -18.39 5.92
C ALA A 222 0.56 -17.77 6.06
N ASN A 223 0.21 -17.30 7.26
CA ASN A 223 -1.07 -16.65 7.51
C ASN A 223 -1.22 -15.32 6.75
N LEU A 224 -0.14 -14.54 6.61
CA LEU A 224 -0.13 -13.31 5.82
C LEU A 224 -0.31 -13.58 4.32
N ARG A 225 0.34 -14.64 3.80
CA ARG A 225 0.15 -15.09 2.42
C ARG A 225 -1.31 -15.51 2.18
N ALA A 226 -1.88 -16.29 3.11
CA ALA A 226 -3.27 -16.72 3.02
C ALA A 226 -4.25 -15.53 3.08
N LEU A 227 -3.98 -14.52 3.91
CA LEU A 227 -4.76 -13.28 3.94
C LEU A 227 -4.67 -12.52 2.61
N PHE A 228 -3.47 -12.45 2.03
CA PHE A 228 -3.28 -11.82 0.73
C PHE A 228 -4.11 -12.48 -0.37
N GLU A 229 -4.10 -13.82 -0.46
CA GLU A 229 -4.89 -14.56 -1.43
C GLU A 229 -6.41 -14.40 -1.20
N ARG A 230 -6.86 -14.39 0.06
CA ARG A 230 -8.27 -14.07 0.37
C ARG A 230 -8.65 -12.68 -0.11
N GLY A 231 -7.84 -11.67 0.19
CA GLY A 231 -8.12 -10.28 -0.21
C GLY A 231 -8.08 -10.10 -1.73
N LYS A 232 -7.22 -10.86 -2.43
CA LYS A 232 -7.16 -10.85 -3.90
C LYS A 232 -8.51 -11.22 -4.52
N ALA A 233 -9.21 -12.23 -3.98
CA ALA A 233 -10.53 -12.65 -4.45
C ALA A 233 -11.63 -11.60 -4.17
N LEU A 234 -11.42 -10.73 -3.17
CA LEU A 234 -12.36 -9.68 -2.78
C LEU A 234 -12.11 -8.33 -3.46
N THR A 235 -11.06 -8.22 -4.28
CA THR A 235 -10.59 -6.92 -4.80
C THR A 235 -10.36 -6.93 -6.30
N PRO A 236 -11.40 -7.20 -7.13
CA PRO A 236 -11.23 -7.27 -8.58
C PRO A 236 -10.68 -5.97 -9.18
N GLY A 237 -11.00 -4.79 -8.62
CA GLY A 237 -10.57 -3.51 -9.19
C GLY A 237 -9.12 -3.13 -8.87
N ALA A 238 -8.46 -3.86 -7.96
CA ALA A 238 -7.04 -3.63 -7.68
C ALA A 238 -6.10 -4.40 -8.61
N TRP A 239 -6.59 -5.29 -9.46
CA TRP A 239 -5.76 -6.08 -10.38
C TRP A 239 -5.90 -5.59 -11.81
N VAL A 240 -4.80 -5.65 -12.56
CA VAL A 240 -4.73 -5.25 -13.97
C VAL A 240 -4.25 -6.45 -14.77
N GLY A 241 -5.10 -6.94 -15.68
CA GLY A 241 -4.93 -8.18 -16.44
C GLY A 241 -6.13 -9.10 -16.22
#